data_AF-A0AAW8WAC4-F1
#
_entry.id   AF-A0AAW8WAC4-F1
#
_cell.length_a   1.000
_cell.length_b   1.000
_cell.length_c   1.000
_cell.angle_alpha   90.00
_cell.angle_beta   90.00
_cell.angle_gamma   90.00
#
_symmetry.space_group_name_H-M   'P 1'
#
loop_
_entity.id
_entity.type
_entity.pdbx_description
1 polymer ?
#
loop_
_entity_poly.entity_id
_entity_poly.type
_entity_poly.pdbx_seq_one_letter_code
_entity_poly.pdbx_strand_id
1 'polypeptide(L)'
;MKLNVYQGETLVGSGPEPVHVDLAAKDYPAGTFTGEREEDNGTKSKRFSFPAVTVKPVIVPVTGVTLSQATATGDIGRTVELTATVAPENATDKTVTWSTSDKAIATVDAGTVTFVAAGTATITATVGGQSATTKVTVKVPAEEPAE
;
A
#
# COMPACT_ATOMS: atom_id res chain seq x y z
N MET A 1 -14.55 -15.51 -37.11
CA MET A 1 -13.59 -16.38 -36.36
C MET A 1 -13.23 -15.74 -35.03
N LYS A 2 -13.26 -16.52 -33.94
CA LYS A 2 -12.88 -16.10 -32.59
C LYS A 2 -11.87 -17.05 -31.97
N LEU A 3 -11.11 -16.57 -30.99
CA LEU A 3 -10.23 -17.38 -30.17
C LEU A 3 -10.86 -17.57 -28.78
N ASN A 4 -11.05 -18.82 -28.38
CA ASN A 4 -11.45 -19.21 -27.03
C ASN A 4 -10.18 -19.56 -26.23
N VAL A 5 -9.95 -18.91 -25.10
CA VAL A 5 -8.82 -19.14 -24.19
C VAL A 5 -9.35 -19.82 -22.94
N TYR A 6 -8.73 -20.94 -22.56
CA TYR A 6 -9.10 -21.76 -21.41
C TYR A 6 -7.97 -21.83 -20.40
N GLN A 7 -8.31 -21.88 -19.11
CA GLN A 7 -7.43 -22.29 -18.03
C GLN A 7 -7.91 -23.65 -17.52
N GLY A 8 -7.20 -24.72 -17.86
CA GLY A 8 -7.73 -26.08 -17.71
C GLY A 8 -8.95 -26.31 -18.60
N GLU A 9 -10.13 -26.50 -17.99
CA GLU A 9 -11.41 -26.66 -18.68
C GLU A 9 -12.27 -25.38 -18.69
N THR A 10 -11.91 -24.39 -17.88
CA THR A 10 -12.67 -23.14 -17.72
C THR A 10 -12.34 -22.17 -18.85
N LEU A 11 -13.35 -21.64 -19.54
CA LEU A 11 -13.19 -20.56 -20.51
C LEU A 11 -12.90 -19.25 -19.77
N VAL A 12 -11.74 -18.64 -20.02
CA VAL A 12 -11.28 -17.40 -19.37
C VAL A 12 -11.24 -16.20 -20.33
N GLY A 13 -11.34 -16.43 -21.63
CA GLY A 13 -11.46 -15.36 -22.64
C GLY A 13 -12.05 -15.89 -23.92
N SER A 14 -12.85 -15.08 -24.61
CA SER A 14 -13.37 -15.41 -25.95
C SER A 14 -13.61 -14.14 -26.73
N GLY A 15 -13.16 -14.09 -27.99
CA GLY A 15 -13.39 -12.93 -28.85
C GLY A 15 -12.56 -12.93 -30.13
N PRO A 16 -12.72 -11.89 -30.97
CA PRO A 16 -11.80 -11.65 -32.07
C PRO A 16 -10.39 -11.37 -31.55
N GLU A 17 -9.36 -11.77 -32.28
CA GLU A 17 -7.97 -11.51 -31.90
C GLU A 17 -7.67 -9.99 -31.98
N PRO A 18 -6.98 -9.38 -30.98
CA PRO A 18 -6.43 -9.99 -29.76
C PRO A 18 -7.48 -10.20 -28.65
N VAL A 19 -7.41 -11.36 -27.98
CA VAL A 19 -8.24 -11.68 -26.80
C VAL A 19 -7.51 -11.24 -25.54
N HIS A 20 -8.18 -10.45 -24.72
CA HIS A 20 -7.68 -10.04 -23.39
C HIS A 20 -8.20 -11.00 -22.32
N VAL A 21 -7.33 -11.37 -21.38
CA VAL A 21 -7.66 -12.19 -20.21
C VAL A 21 -7.07 -11.51 -18.98
N ASP A 22 -7.91 -11.20 -18.00
CA ASP A 22 -7.47 -10.69 -16.71
C ASP A 22 -6.89 -11.82 -15.87
N LEU A 23 -5.62 -11.68 -15.50
CA LEU A 23 -4.87 -12.70 -14.77
C LEU A 23 -4.41 -12.14 -13.42
N ALA A 24 -4.53 -12.96 -12.37
CA ALA A 24 -3.93 -12.64 -11.08
C ALA A 24 -2.40 -12.65 -11.18
N ALA A 25 -1.74 -11.84 -10.35
CA ALA A 25 -0.29 -11.78 -10.26
C ALA A 25 0.29 -13.11 -9.74
N LYS A 26 0.77 -13.94 -10.67
CA LYS A 26 1.29 -15.28 -10.41
C LYS A 26 2.11 -15.75 -11.62
N ASP A 27 2.98 -16.73 -11.38
CA ASP A 27 3.59 -17.54 -12.43
C ASP A 27 2.65 -18.64 -12.93
N TYR A 28 2.37 -18.62 -14.23
CA TYR A 28 1.59 -19.63 -14.93
C TYR A 28 2.54 -20.45 -15.82
N PRO A 29 2.82 -21.72 -15.49
CA PRO A 29 3.69 -22.56 -16.31
C PRO A 29 3.10 -22.80 -17.71
N ALA A 30 3.95 -23.19 -18.66
CA ALA A 30 3.49 -23.61 -19.98
C ALA A 30 2.47 -24.75 -19.85
N GLY A 31 1.42 -24.74 -20.66
CA GLY A 31 0.30 -25.68 -20.48
C GLY A 31 -0.86 -25.14 -19.65
N THR A 32 -0.66 -24.08 -18.85
CA THR A 32 -1.74 -23.56 -17.98
C THR A 32 -2.90 -22.98 -18.77
N PHE A 33 -2.59 -22.26 -19.85
CA PHE A 33 -3.59 -21.75 -20.77
C PHE A 33 -3.56 -22.53 -22.08
N THR A 34 -4.75 -22.78 -22.62
CA THR A 34 -4.94 -23.40 -23.93
C THR A 34 -5.88 -22.56 -24.78
N GLY A 35 -5.66 -22.58 -26.10
CA GLY A 35 -6.46 -21.86 -27.08
C GLY A 35 -7.21 -22.81 -28.00
N GLU A 36 -8.42 -22.44 -28.39
CA GLU A 36 -9.24 -23.10 -29.40
C GLU A 36 -9.82 -22.02 -30.33
N ARG A 37 -9.51 -22.09 -31.63
CA ARG A 37 -10.11 -21.21 -32.63
C ARG A 37 -11.48 -21.77 -33.04
N GLU A 38 -12.46 -20.89 -33.14
CA GLU A 38 -13.81 -21.21 -33.58
C GLU A 38 -14.18 -20.33 -34.79
N GLU A 39 -14.51 -20.97 -35.91
CA GLU A 39 -14.98 -20.30 -37.13
C GLU A 39 -16.44 -19.84 -36.99
N ASP A 40 -16.89 -18.98 -37.89
CA ASP A 40 -18.27 -18.44 -37.86
C ASP A 40 -19.34 -19.53 -38.13
N ASN A 41 -18.92 -20.68 -38.67
CA ASN A 41 -19.76 -21.87 -38.86
C ASN A 41 -19.79 -22.81 -37.63
N GLY A 42 -19.10 -22.46 -36.53
CA GLY A 42 -19.02 -23.26 -35.30
C GLY A 42 -17.94 -24.36 -35.30
N THR A 43 -17.15 -24.50 -36.36
CA THR A 43 -16.03 -25.46 -36.43
C THR A 43 -14.92 -25.03 -35.48
N LYS A 44 -14.42 -25.99 -34.68
CA LYS A 44 -13.39 -25.78 -33.65
C LYS A 44 -12.07 -26.42 -34.04
N SER A 45 -10.97 -25.71 -33.82
CA SER A 45 -9.62 -26.25 -33.97
C SER A 45 -9.25 -27.21 -32.83
N LYS A 46 -8.20 -28.03 -33.01
CA LYS A 46 -7.57 -28.72 -31.86
C LYS A 46 -7.04 -27.70 -30.85
N ARG A 47 -7.19 -27.97 -29.56
CA ARG A 47 -6.58 -27.13 -28.51
C ARG A 47 -5.06 -27.08 -28.65
N PHE A 48 -4.51 -25.87 -28.62
CA PHE A 48 -3.08 -25.62 -28.56
C PHE A 48 -2.71 -24.97 -27.23
N SER A 49 -1.46 -25.11 -26.79
CA SER A 49 -1.01 -24.58 -25.50
C SER A 49 -0.24 -23.27 -25.68
N PHE A 50 -0.48 -22.32 -24.78
CA PHE A 50 0.32 -21.11 -24.68
C PHE A 50 1.63 -21.37 -23.89
N PRO A 51 2.69 -20.59 -24.16
CA PRO A 51 3.92 -20.63 -23.38
C PRO A 51 3.68 -20.22 -21.93
N ALA A 52 4.70 -20.37 -21.08
CA ALA A 52 4.65 -19.86 -19.71
C ALA A 52 4.45 -18.34 -19.71
N VAL A 53 3.62 -17.86 -18.79
CA VAL A 53 3.32 -16.44 -18.60
C VAL A 53 3.55 -16.09 -17.14
N THR A 54 4.36 -15.07 -16.88
CA THR A 54 4.54 -14.50 -15.54
C THR A 54 3.86 -13.16 -15.48
N VAL A 55 2.84 -13.05 -14.63
CA VAL A 55 2.14 -11.79 -14.38
C VAL A 55 2.73 -11.19 -13.12
N LYS A 56 3.46 -10.08 -13.27
CA LYS A 56 4.01 -9.36 -12.12
C LYS A 56 2.89 -8.60 -11.40
N PRO A 57 2.91 -8.54 -10.06
CA PRO A 57 2.00 -7.67 -9.35
C PRO A 57 2.22 -6.22 -9.79
N VAL A 58 1.12 -5.52 -10.07
CA VAL A 58 1.16 -4.08 -10.31
C VAL A 58 1.42 -3.40 -8.97
N ILE A 59 2.65 -2.96 -8.77
CA ILE A 59 3.04 -2.18 -7.59
C ILE A 59 2.72 -0.72 -7.87
N VAL A 60 1.77 -0.16 -7.14
CA VAL A 60 1.46 1.26 -7.11
C VAL A 60 2.38 1.89 -6.05
N PRO A 61 3.39 2.66 -6.45
CA PRO A 61 4.29 3.30 -5.49
C PRO A 61 3.52 4.37 -4.71
N VAL A 62 3.91 4.56 -3.45
CA VAL A 62 3.50 5.75 -2.71
C VAL A 62 4.13 6.95 -3.43
N THR A 63 3.38 8.04 -3.57
CA THR A 63 3.83 9.32 -4.14
C THR A 63 3.68 10.50 -3.19
N GLY A 64 2.93 10.33 -2.09
CA GLY A 64 2.79 11.32 -1.02
C GLY A 64 2.61 10.67 0.35
N VAL A 65 3.19 11.29 1.39
CA VAL A 65 2.74 11.10 2.77
C VAL A 65 2.53 12.47 3.41
N THR A 66 1.38 12.66 4.05
CA THR A 66 1.04 13.87 4.79
C THR A 66 0.63 13.52 6.21
N LEU A 67 0.93 14.41 7.16
CA LEU A 67 0.56 14.26 8.56
C LEU A 67 -0.59 15.20 8.91
N SER A 68 -1.45 14.79 9.85
CA SER A 68 -2.60 15.58 10.30
C SER A 68 -2.19 16.96 10.84
N GLN A 69 -0.99 17.06 11.42
CA GLN A 69 -0.43 18.29 11.96
C GLN A 69 1.08 18.32 11.77
N ALA A 70 1.62 19.43 11.28
CA ALA A 70 3.06 19.64 11.15
C ALA A 70 3.73 19.97 12.49
N THR A 71 2.95 20.44 13.46
CA THR A 71 3.39 20.72 14.83
C THR A 71 2.36 20.23 15.83
N ALA A 72 2.83 19.66 16.95
CA ALA A 72 2.00 19.24 18.06
C ALA A 72 2.54 19.83 19.36
N THR A 73 1.66 20.21 20.28
CA THR A 73 2.06 20.72 21.60
C THR A 73 1.20 20.09 22.67
N GLY A 74 1.81 19.67 23.77
CA GLY A 74 1.10 19.08 24.89
C GLY A 74 1.91 19.08 26.18
N ASP A 75 1.24 18.80 27.28
CA ASP A 75 1.84 18.70 28.61
C ASP A 75 2.48 17.32 28.83
N ILE A 76 3.48 17.26 29.71
CA ILE A 76 4.11 15.99 30.12
C ILE A 76 3.03 14.99 30.59
N GLY A 77 3.15 13.75 30.14
CA GLY A 77 2.23 12.65 30.46
C GLY A 77 0.98 12.58 29.58
N ARG A 78 0.75 13.56 28.70
CA ARG A 78 -0.33 13.50 27.71
C ARG A 78 0.10 12.73 26.46
N THR A 79 -0.88 12.40 25.63
CA THR A 79 -0.67 11.79 24.32
C THR A 79 -1.36 12.61 23.24
N VAL A 80 -0.81 12.62 22.04
CA VAL A 80 -1.42 13.20 20.85
C VAL A 80 -1.40 12.16 19.73
N GLU A 81 -2.50 12.08 18.99
CA GLU A 81 -2.60 11.18 17.85
C GLU A 81 -2.21 11.90 16.55
N LEU A 82 -1.26 11.33 15.82
CA LEU A 82 -0.84 11.77 14.50
C LEU A 82 -1.36 10.78 13.46
N THR A 83 -2.19 11.28 12.55
CA THR A 83 -2.68 10.50 11.43
C THR A 83 -1.76 10.73 10.23
N ALA A 84 -1.22 9.66 9.67
CA ALA A 84 -0.46 9.70 8.42
C ALA A 84 -1.37 9.29 7.25
N THR A 85 -1.56 10.20 6.31
CA THR A 85 -2.35 9.97 5.09
C THR A 85 -1.40 9.65 3.94
N VAL A 86 -1.61 8.50 3.32
CA VAL A 86 -0.76 7.97 2.24
C VAL A 86 -1.45 8.18 0.89
N ALA A 87 -0.74 8.76 -0.07
CA ALA A 87 -1.23 8.98 -1.44
C ALA A 87 -0.34 8.25 -2.45
N PRO A 88 -0.93 7.64 -3.51
CA PRO A 88 -2.37 7.54 -3.77
C PRO A 88 -3.04 6.49 -2.85
N GLU A 89 -4.37 6.55 -2.73
CA GLU A 89 -5.13 5.61 -1.87
C GLU A 89 -4.97 4.15 -2.33
N ASN A 90 -4.65 3.89 -3.60
CA ASN A 90 -4.39 2.55 -4.11
C ASN A 90 -2.91 2.13 -4.03
N ALA A 91 -2.07 2.84 -3.26
CA ALA A 91 -0.68 2.44 -3.03
C ALA A 91 -0.60 1.01 -2.47
N THR A 92 0.32 0.21 -3.02
CA THR A 92 0.43 -1.21 -2.69
C THR A 92 1.00 -1.45 -1.29
N ASP A 93 1.91 -0.59 -0.83
CA ASP A 93 2.47 -0.63 0.52
C ASP A 93 2.17 0.67 1.25
N LYS A 94 1.42 0.58 2.35
CA LYS A 94 1.02 1.72 3.20
C LYS A 94 1.59 1.62 4.61
N THR A 95 2.60 0.78 4.80
CA THR A 95 3.16 0.53 6.12
C THR A 95 3.85 1.79 6.62
N VAL A 96 3.32 2.38 7.70
CA VAL A 96 3.88 3.61 8.28
C VAL A 96 4.86 3.25 9.37
N THR A 97 6.13 3.60 9.15
CA THR A 97 7.17 3.49 10.18
C THR A 97 7.36 4.84 10.85
N TRP A 98 7.28 4.86 12.17
CA TRP A 98 7.45 6.07 12.97
C TRP A 98 8.81 6.08 13.67
N SER A 99 9.38 7.26 13.81
CA SER A 99 10.64 7.46 14.53
C SER A 99 10.61 8.81 15.24
N THR A 100 11.36 8.93 16.33
CA THR A 100 11.50 10.18 17.10
C THR A 100 12.98 10.53 17.18
N SER A 101 13.30 11.82 17.13
CA SER A 101 14.67 12.31 17.37
C SER A 101 15.11 12.03 18.80
N ASP A 102 14.17 12.11 19.76
CA ASP A 102 14.48 12.09 21.20
C ASP A 102 13.40 11.34 21.99
N LYS A 103 13.61 10.03 22.19
CA LYS A 103 12.70 9.17 22.98
C LYS A 103 12.56 9.61 24.44
N ALA A 104 13.54 10.37 24.97
CA ALA A 104 13.47 10.93 26.31
C ALA A 104 12.48 12.10 26.44
N ILE A 105 12.19 12.79 25.33
CA ILE A 105 11.29 13.95 25.28
C ILE A 105 9.90 13.51 24.80
N ALA A 106 9.86 12.77 23.69
CA ALA A 106 8.62 12.24 23.14
C ALA A 106 8.84 10.87 22.48
N THR A 107 7.95 9.93 22.76
CA THR A 107 7.91 8.61 22.11
C THR A 107 6.73 8.56 21.14
N VAL A 108 6.82 7.71 20.11
CA VAL A 108 5.74 7.50 19.16
C VAL A 108 5.55 6.01 18.94
N ASP A 109 4.31 5.56 18.99
CA ASP A 109 3.91 4.18 18.72
C ASP A 109 2.65 4.18 17.86
N ALA A 110 2.72 3.56 16.68
CA ALA A 110 1.61 3.49 15.71
C ALA A 110 0.88 4.83 15.40
N GLY A 111 1.56 5.98 15.54
CA GLY A 111 0.98 7.32 15.36
C GLY A 111 0.53 8.01 16.65
N THR A 112 0.50 7.30 17.79
CA THR A 112 0.29 7.89 19.11
C THR A 112 1.62 8.41 19.66
N VAL A 113 1.74 9.73 19.78
CA VAL A 113 2.90 10.38 20.39
C VAL A 113 2.65 10.60 21.87
N THR A 114 3.54 10.12 22.73
CA THR A 114 3.50 10.32 24.17
C THR A 114 4.53 11.35 24.61
N PHE A 115 4.09 12.36 25.33
CA PHE A 115 4.92 13.42 25.88
C PHE A 115 5.59 12.96 27.18
N VAL A 116 6.91 12.81 27.18
CA VAL A 116 7.66 12.21 28.31
C VAL A 116 8.36 13.27 29.17
N ALA A 117 8.99 14.27 28.54
CA ALA A 117 9.71 15.33 29.25
C ALA A 117 9.61 16.66 28.50
N ALA A 118 9.71 17.77 29.24
CA ALA A 118 9.70 19.11 28.64
C ALA A 118 10.85 19.29 27.64
N GLY A 119 10.55 19.87 26.49
CA GLY A 119 11.51 20.05 25.41
C GLY A 119 10.86 20.01 24.04
N THR A 120 11.68 19.85 23.00
CA THR A 120 11.19 19.68 21.63
C THR A 120 11.78 18.42 21.02
N ALA A 121 10.94 17.62 20.38
CA ALA A 121 11.33 16.42 19.64
C ALA A 121 10.76 16.49 18.23
N THR A 122 11.41 15.82 17.28
CA THR A 122 10.89 15.70 15.91
C THR A 122 10.46 14.27 15.66
N ILE A 123 9.20 14.09 15.31
CA ILE A 123 8.63 12.81 14.92
C ILE A 123 8.67 12.70 13.39
N THR A 124 9.14 11.58 12.88
CA THR A 124 9.23 11.30 11.44
C THR A 124 8.38 10.08 11.12
N ALA A 125 7.43 10.23 10.19
CA ALA A 125 6.67 9.14 9.61
C ALA A 125 7.23 8.83 8.22
N THR A 126 7.57 7.58 7.96
CA THR A 126 8.09 7.13 6.67
C THR A 126 7.19 6.04 6.07
N VAL A 127 6.86 6.18 4.79
CA VAL A 127 5.97 5.26 4.04
C VAL A 127 6.47 5.14 2.60
N GLY A 128 6.74 3.92 2.12
CA GLY A 128 7.07 3.66 0.72
C GLY A 128 8.23 4.50 0.17
N GLY A 129 9.21 4.85 1.02
CA GLY A 129 10.37 5.68 0.66
C GLY A 129 10.16 7.20 0.81
N GLN A 130 9.00 7.65 1.26
CA GLN A 130 8.73 9.06 1.55
C GLN A 130 8.60 9.32 3.04
N SER A 131 8.95 10.53 3.45
CA SER A 131 8.98 10.94 4.84
C SER A 131 8.19 12.23 5.07
N ALA A 132 7.37 12.25 6.11
CA ALA A 132 6.78 13.46 6.67
C ALA A 132 7.30 13.66 8.10
N THR A 133 7.47 14.90 8.52
CA THR A 133 7.95 15.24 9.86
C THR A 133 6.96 16.12 10.59
N THR A 134 6.87 15.92 11.91
CA THR A 134 6.08 16.73 12.83
C THR A 134 6.96 17.17 13.98
N LYS A 135 6.99 18.46 14.26
CA LYS A 135 7.69 19.00 15.43
C LYS A 135 6.79 18.98 16.65
N VAL A 136 7.25 18.33 17.71
CA VAL A 136 6.51 18.13 18.94
C VAL A 136 7.14 18.97 20.04
N THR A 137 6.34 19.80 20.71
CA THR A 137 6.78 20.67 21.81
C THR A 137 6.09 20.26 23.09
N VAL A 138 6.88 19.89 24.09
CA VAL A 138 6.39 19.41 25.38
C VAL A 138 6.52 20.53 26.40
N LYS A 139 5.40 20.88 27.03
CA LYS A 139 5.35 21.88 28.08
C LYS A 139 5.34 21.21 29.45
N VAL A 140 6.01 21.84 30.42
CA VAL A 140 5.81 21.46 31.82
C VAL A 140 4.35 21.74 32.15
N PRO A 141 3.60 20.78 32.72
CA PRO A 141 2.24 21.04 33.16
C PRO A 141 2.28 22.23 34.09
N ALA A 142 1.43 23.23 33.83
CA ALA A 142 1.29 24.36 34.74
C ALA A 142 0.90 23.79 36.11
N GLU A 143 1.82 23.88 37.07
CA GLU A 143 1.55 23.52 38.46
C GLU A 143 0.44 24.44 38.95
N GLU A 144 -0.75 23.92 39.17
CA GLU A 144 -1.73 24.60 40.01
C GLU A 144 -1.13 24.55 41.42
N PRO A 145 -0.75 25.70 42.02
CA PRO A 145 -0.03 25.70 43.28
C PRO A 145 -0.88 24.99 44.32
N ALA A 146 -0.32 23.96 44.97
CA ALA A 146 -0.92 23.33 46.12
C ALA A 146 -1.10 24.39 47.22
N GLU A 147 -2.35 24.67 47.58
CA GLU A 147 -2.75 25.59 48.65
C GLU A 147 -2.43 25.01 50.05
#